data_AF-A0A5P8JV04-F1
#
_entry.id   AF-A0A5P8JV04-F1
#
_cell.length_a   1.000
_cell.length_b   1.000
_cell.length_c   1.000
_cell.angle_alpha   90.00
_cell.angle_beta   90.00
_cell.angle_gamma   90.00
#
_symmetry.space_group_name_H-M   'P 1'
#
loop_
_entity.id
_entity.type
_entity.pdbx_description
1 polymer ?
#
loop_
_entity_poly.entity_id
_entity_poly.type
_entity_poly.pdbx_seq_one_letter_code
_entity_poly.pdbx_strand_id
1 'polypeptide(L)'
;MNPYQHLTTGERERIFVMHEQGETLEVIGRELKRSPSTISRELNRNSQHGLYSPSEATRLYAARKQKCGRKRVFTDTKIFDVVKHFFLEEQWSPEEIDQRLKHEKSSYQVSYNTIYRAIYRGDFNETGLSHGNRGAVRKLRHRGKTRHTKGHIERRGKIQISNTIHERPLAADDRTEIGHWELDTVAGKTGKACAVIMVDRYSRFCLIGKADKKKSAEVAQIVLALTAKLPIKDVKTITPDRGKEFAKHVEITEETGIEFYFPDPHAPWQRGTNENTNNLLREYLPKSQDMSDIPAPEFAEYAHKLNTRPKKCLGWRTPYEVFYNETLHLI
;
A
#
# COMPACT_ATOMS: atom_id res chain seq x y z
N MET A 1 11.03 35.13 -11.63
CA MET A 1 9.73 35.78 -11.32
C MET A 1 9.65 35.97 -9.82
N ASN A 2 9.58 37.21 -9.32
CA ASN A 2 9.45 37.49 -7.89
C ASN A 2 8.04 37.00 -7.45
N PRO A 3 7.89 36.20 -6.38
CA PRO A 3 6.58 35.72 -5.94
C PRO A 3 5.65 36.92 -5.67
N TYR A 4 4.39 36.82 -6.11
CA TYR A 4 3.40 37.86 -5.90
C TYR A 4 3.20 38.09 -4.39
N GLN A 5 3.54 39.29 -3.92
CA GLN A 5 3.40 39.69 -2.53
C GLN A 5 2.08 40.43 -2.33
N HIS A 6 1.28 39.97 -1.37
CA HIS A 6 0.05 40.65 -0.96
C HIS A 6 0.37 41.87 -0.08
N LEU A 7 -0.47 42.91 -0.15
CA LEU A 7 -0.35 44.08 0.73
C LEU A 7 -0.49 43.67 2.20
N THR A 8 0.42 44.15 3.01
CA THR A 8 0.41 44.03 4.48
C THR A 8 -0.55 45.03 5.11
N THR A 9 -0.86 44.87 6.41
CA THR A 9 -1.68 45.84 7.14
C THR A 9 -1.04 47.23 7.14
N GLY A 10 0.28 47.33 7.39
CA GLY A 10 0.99 48.61 7.38
C GLY A 10 1.04 49.27 6.00
N GLU A 11 1.12 48.50 4.91
CA GLU A 11 0.97 49.07 3.56
C GLU A 11 -0.44 49.63 3.34
N ARG A 12 -1.50 48.98 3.85
CA ARG A 12 -2.87 49.50 3.76
C ARG A 12 -3.08 50.77 4.57
N GLU A 13 -2.48 50.86 5.76
CA GLU A 13 -2.49 52.09 6.57
C GLU A 13 -1.82 53.25 5.84
N ARG A 14 -0.67 53.01 5.20
CA ARG A 14 0.02 54.02 4.40
C ARG A 14 -0.78 54.42 3.15
N ILE A 15 -1.43 53.47 2.48
CA ILE A 15 -2.38 53.76 1.38
C ILE A 15 -3.48 54.70 1.86
N PHE A 16 -4.08 54.43 3.02
CA PHE A 16 -5.15 55.27 3.58
C PHE A 16 -4.68 56.69 3.85
N VAL A 17 -3.57 56.86 4.58
CA VAL A 17 -3.05 58.21 4.92
C VAL A 17 -2.75 59.02 3.65
N MET A 18 -2.05 58.44 2.68
CA MET A 18 -1.68 59.16 1.46
C MET A 18 -2.88 59.43 0.56
N HIS A 19 -3.87 58.53 0.51
CA HIS A 19 -5.10 58.73 -0.25
C HIS A 19 -5.95 59.87 0.32
N GLU A 20 -6.07 59.97 1.65
CA GLU A 20 -6.77 61.09 2.30
C GLU A 20 -6.03 62.43 2.13
N GLN A 21 -4.70 62.39 1.95
CA GLN A 21 -3.90 63.56 1.59
C GLN A 21 -4.04 63.98 0.11
N GLY A 22 -4.81 63.23 -0.69
CA GLY A 22 -5.03 63.53 -2.11
C GLY A 22 -3.87 63.11 -3.02
N GLU A 23 -2.96 62.26 -2.55
CA GLU A 23 -1.83 61.78 -3.36
C GLU A 23 -2.30 60.89 -4.51
N THR A 24 -1.61 61.00 -5.65
CA THR A 24 -1.91 60.19 -6.84
C THR A 24 -1.50 58.72 -6.65
N LEU A 25 -2.17 57.81 -7.36
CA LEU A 25 -1.89 56.37 -7.29
C LEU A 25 -0.44 56.04 -7.68
N GLU A 26 0.16 56.83 -8.56
CA GLU A 26 1.55 56.76 -8.98
C GLU A 26 2.52 57.07 -7.83
N VAL A 27 2.21 58.09 -7.03
CA VAL A 27 3.02 58.49 -5.86
C VAL A 27 2.91 57.44 -4.76
N ILE A 28 1.70 57.00 -4.43
CA ILE A 28 1.46 55.94 -3.44
C ILE A 28 2.16 54.64 -3.85
N GLY A 29 2.06 54.28 -5.13
CA GLY A 29 2.75 53.12 -5.70
C GLY A 29 4.27 53.22 -5.57
N ARG A 30 4.85 54.38 -5.90
CA ARG A 30 6.31 54.61 -5.80
C ARG A 30 6.81 54.49 -4.36
N GLU A 31 6.11 55.12 -3.41
CA GLU A 31 6.47 55.10 -1.98
C GLU A 31 6.42 53.68 -1.40
N LEU A 32 5.40 52.90 -1.77
CA LEU A 32 5.25 51.52 -1.32
C LEU A 32 6.03 50.50 -2.16
N LYS A 33 6.72 50.94 -3.22
CA LYS A 33 7.37 50.08 -4.22
C LYS A 33 6.39 49.04 -4.80
N ARG A 34 5.15 49.47 -5.06
CA ARG A 34 4.06 48.69 -5.67
C ARG A 34 3.62 49.32 -6.99
N SER A 35 3.04 48.51 -7.88
CA SER A 35 2.43 49.05 -9.10
C SER A 35 1.22 49.94 -8.75
N PRO A 36 1.00 51.07 -9.45
CA PRO A 36 -0.20 51.90 -9.25
C PRO A 36 -1.50 51.11 -9.44
N SER A 37 -1.48 50.13 -10.34
CA SER A 37 -2.60 49.19 -10.53
C SER A 37 -2.90 48.33 -9.29
N THR A 38 -1.90 48.02 -8.46
CA THR A 38 -2.12 47.32 -7.18
C THR A 38 -2.90 48.21 -6.21
N ILE A 39 -2.53 49.49 -6.12
CA ILE A 39 -3.19 50.47 -5.26
C ILE A 39 -4.62 50.72 -5.72
N SER A 40 -4.82 50.94 -7.02
CA SER A 40 -6.14 51.08 -7.64
C SER A 40 -7.05 49.88 -7.31
N ARG A 41 -6.56 48.65 -7.51
CA ARG A 41 -7.33 47.43 -7.21
C ARG A 41 -7.67 47.29 -5.73
N GLU A 42 -6.77 47.70 -4.84
CA GLU A 42 -6.99 47.67 -3.39
C GLU A 42 -8.12 48.63 -2.99
N LEU A 43 -8.02 49.90 -3.40
CA LEU A 43 -9.03 50.93 -3.10
C LEU A 43 -10.38 50.56 -3.70
N ASN A 44 -10.44 50.18 -4.98
CA ASN A 44 -11.69 49.82 -5.65
C ASN A 44 -12.38 48.60 -5.02
N ARG A 45 -11.61 47.63 -4.54
CA ARG A 45 -12.17 46.36 -4.02
C ARG A 45 -12.57 46.43 -2.55
N ASN A 46 -11.98 47.35 -1.79
CA ASN A 46 -12.11 47.39 -0.34
C ASN A 46 -12.72 48.68 0.21
N SER A 47 -13.03 49.66 -0.64
CA SER A 47 -13.81 50.83 -0.22
C SER A 47 -15.30 50.53 -0.20
N GLN A 48 -16.02 51.06 0.79
CA GLN A 48 -17.47 50.99 0.89
C GLN A 48 -18.04 52.41 0.97
N HIS A 49 -19.05 52.72 0.15
CA HIS A 49 -19.66 54.06 0.08
C HIS A 49 -18.64 55.20 -0.13
N GLY A 50 -17.55 54.92 -0.86
CA GLY A 50 -16.48 55.90 -1.12
C GLY A 50 -15.44 56.05 -0.01
N LEU A 51 -15.60 55.36 1.12
CA LEU A 51 -14.65 55.39 2.24
C LEU A 51 -13.75 54.16 2.24
N TYR A 52 -12.45 54.37 2.34
CA TYR A 52 -11.44 53.31 2.47
C TYR A 52 -11.05 53.16 3.95
N SER A 53 -11.07 51.93 4.48
CA SER A 53 -10.63 51.63 5.85
C SER A 53 -9.61 50.48 5.83
N PRO A 54 -8.37 50.69 6.34
CA PRO A 54 -7.34 49.66 6.39
C PRO A 54 -7.75 48.41 7.19
N SER A 55 -8.46 48.57 8.30
CA SER A 55 -8.89 47.48 9.16
C SER A 55 -9.93 46.60 8.45
N GLU A 56 -10.92 47.23 7.80
CA GLU A 56 -11.93 46.54 7.02
C GLU A 56 -11.32 45.89 5.77
N ALA A 57 -10.44 46.58 5.05
CA ALA A 57 -9.73 46.03 3.91
C ALA A 57 -8.91 44.76 4.28
N THR A 58 -8.26 44.77 5.44
CA THR A 58 -7.53 43.62 5.99
C THR A 58 -8.48 42.47 6.35
N ARG A 59 -9.61 42.76 7.02
CA ARG A 59 -10.65 41.79 7.36
C ARG A 59 -11.25 41.13 6.11
N LEU A 60 -11.61 41.94 5.12
CA LEU A 60 -12.16 41.48 3.83
C LEU A 60 -11.14 40.64 3.06
N TYR A 61 -9.86 41.04 3.05
CA TYR A 61 -8.80 40.24 2.46
C TYR A 61 -8.67 38.87 3.14
N ALA A 62 -8.65 38.82 4.48
CA ALA A 62 -8.57 37.56 5.23
C ALA A 62 -9.76 36.64 4.94
N ALA A 63 -10.99 37.18 4.94
CA ALA A 63 -12.20 36.42 4.62
C ALA A 63 -12.18 35.84 3.19
N ARG A 64 -11.71 36.62 2.20
CA ARG A 64 -11.53 36.13 0.83
C ARG A 64 -10.42 35.08 0.75
N LYS A 65 -9.29 35.30 1.42
CA LYS A 65 -8.15 34.37 1.44
C LYS A 65 -8.54 33.00 2.01
N GLN A 66 -9.40 32.96 3.02
CA GLN A 66 -9.96 31.71 3.57
C GLN A 66 -10.81 30.93 2.54
N LYS A 67 -11.48 31.63 1.61
CA LYS A 67 -12.25 31.03 0.52
C LYS A 67 -11.38 30.67 -0.69
N CYS A 68 -10.15 31.17 -0.76
CA CYS A 68 -9.21 30.89 -1.83
C CYS A 68 -8.44 29.60 -1.58
N GLY A 69 -7.96 28.99 -2.67
CA GLY A 69 -7.13 27.79 -2.62
C GLY A 69 -7.93 26.49 -2.65
N ARG A 70 -7.22 25.39 -2.89
CA ARG A 70 -7.82 24.05 -2.94
C ARG A 70 -8.27 23.64 -1.54
N LYS A 71 -9.57 23.42 -1.35
CA LYS A 71 -10.12 22.81 -0.13
C LYS A 71 -9.52 21.41 0.04
N ARG A 72 -9.29 20.99 1.29
CA ARG A 72 -8.68 19.67 1.57
C ARG A 72 -9.64 18.57 1.13
N VAL A 73 -9.13 17.51 0.51
CA VAL A 73 -9.97 16.38 0.03
C VAL A 73 -10.62 15.66 1.22
N PHE A 74 -9.87 15.48 2.31
CA PHE A 74 -10.35 14.84 3.54
C PHE A 74 -11.19 15.73 4.46
N THR A 75 -11.81 16.80 3.95
CA THR A 75 -12.93 17.44 4.68
C THR A 75 -14.26 16.73 4.46
N ASP A 76 -14.35 15.92 3.40
CA ASP A 76 -15.45 14.96 3.24
C ASP A 76 -15.16 13.74 4.13
N THR A 77 -16.05 13.46 5.08
CA THR A 77 -15.88 12.37 6.05
C THR A 77 -15.92 11.01 5.37
N LYS A 78 -16.67 10.84 4.28
CA LYS A 78 -16.84 9.53 3.63
C LYS A 78 -15.54 9.05 2.98
N ILE A 79 -14.90 9.89 2.17
CA ILE A 79 -13.62 9.53 1.55
C ILE A 79 -12.51 9.36 2.59
N PHE A 80 -12.58 10.11 3.70
CA PHE A 80 -11.66 9.93 4.82
C PHE A 80 -11.82 8.56 5.48
N ASP A 81 -13.05 8.16 5.80
CA ASP A 81 -13.35 6.88 6.44
C ASP A 81 -12.99 5.69 5.54
N VAL A 82 -13.31 5.77 4.25
CA VAL A 82 -12.92 4.78 3.23
C VAL A 82 -11.41 4.61 3.18
N VAL A 83 -10.65 5.71 3.01
CA VAL A 83 -9.18 5.64 2.95
C VAL A 83 -8.60 5.13 4.27
N LYS A 84 -9.16 5.55 5.41
CA LYS A 84 -8.72 5.13 6.73
C LYS A 84 -8.91 3.63 6.93
N HIS A 85 -10.08 3.09 6.59
CA HIS A 85 -10.40 1.67 6.67
C HIS A 85 -9.41 0.85 5.80
N PHE A 86 -9.31 1.13 4.50
CA PHE A 86 -8.43 0.35 3.63
C PHE A 86 -6.95 0.46 4.01
N PHE A 87 -6.50 1.63 4.46
CA PHE A 87 -5.10 1.81 4.85
C PHE A 87 -4.75 1.17 6.20
N LEU A 88 -5.60 1.33 7.21
CA LEU A 88 -5.27 0.89 8.57
C LEU A 88 -5.72 -0.53 8.87
N GLU A 89 -6.86 -0.97 8.32
CA GLU A 89 -7.51 -2.24 8.65
C GLU A 89 -7.27 -3.30 7.57
N GLU A 90 -7.21 -2.92 6.29
CA GLU A 90 -6.89 -3.82 5.17
C GLU A 90 -5.42 -3.75 4.71
N GLN A 91 -4.66 -2.77 5.24
CA GLN A 91 -3.25 -2.51 4.95
C GLN A 91 -2.95 -2.28 3.45
N TRP A 92 -3.93 -1.79 2.70
CA TRP A 92 -3.71 -1.38 1.32
C TRP A 92 -2.80 -0.16 1.27
N SER A 93 -1.89 -0.15 0.31
CA SER A 93 -1.04 0.99 0.03
C SER A 93 -1.84 2.16 -0.54
N PRO A 94 -1.34 3.40 -0.41
CA PRO A 94 -1.97 4.56 -1.04
C PRO A 94 -2.20 4.43 -2.55
N GLU A 95 -1.30 3.74 -3.28
CA GLU A 95 -1.47 3.49 -4.72
C GLU A 95 -2.59 2.48 -4.98
N GLU A 96 -2.68 1.41 -4.20
CA GLU A 96 -3.76 0.41 -4.29
C GLU A 96 -5.14 1.04 -4.06
N ILE A 97 -5.28 1.91 -3.04
CA ILE A 97 -6.54 2.61 -2.75
C ILE A 97 -6.94 3.55 -3.90
N ASP A 98 -6.01 4.42 -4.34
CA ASP A 98 -6.25 5.36 -5.44
C ASP A 98 -6.71 4.63 -6.71
N GLN A 99 -6.01 3.56 -7.07
CA GLN A 99 -6.29 2.85 -8.32
C GLN A 99 -7.54 1.99 -8.23
N ARG A 100 -7.87 1.45 -7.06
CA ARG A 100 -9.12 0.72 -6.87
C ARG A 100 -10.34 1.64 -6.96
N LEU A 101 -10.29 2.83 -6.37
CA LEU A 101 -11.34 3.85 -6.49
C LEU A 101 -11.63 4.19 -7.97
N LYS A 102 -10.59 4.29 -8.80
CA LYS A 102 -10.73 4.52 -10.24
C LYS A 102 -11.29 3.30 -10.97
N HIS A 103 -10.80 2.10 -10.62
CA HIS A 103 -11.22 0.85 -11.24
C HIS A 103 -12.73 0.62 -11.06
N GLU A 104 -13.24 0.81 -9.85
CA GLU A 104 -14.67 0.65 -9.54
C GLU A 104 -15.52 1.87 -9.92
N LYS A 105 -14.92 2.91 -10.51
CA LYS A 105 -15.59 4.18 -10.86
C LYS A 105 -16.33 4.78 -9.66
N SER A 106 -15.73 4.70 -8.47
CA SER A 106 -16.30 5.24 -7.25
C SER A 106 -16.61 6.74 -7.41
N SER A 107 -17.69 7.20 -6.80
CA SER A 107 -18.05 8.61 -6.73
C SER A 107 -17.03 9.43 -5.94
N TYR A 108 -16.22 8.78 -5.11
CA TYR A 108 -15.10 9.36 -4.38
C TYR A 108 -13.79 9.11 -5.12
N GLN A 109 -12.96 10.15 -5.27
CA GLN A 109 -11.67 10.04 -5.95
C GLN A 109 -10.59 10.78 -5.17
N VAL A 110 -9.47 10.11 -4.92
CA VAL A 110 -8.29 10.71 -4.27
C VAL A 110 -7.01 10.10 -4.81
N SER A 111 -6.08 10.97 -5.23
CA SER A 111 -4.76 10.53 -5.69
C SER A 111 -3.94 9.94 -4.54
N TYR A 112 -3.10 8.95 -4.81
CA TYR A 112 -2.17 8.39 -3.82
C TYR A 112 -1.27 9.46 -3.18
N ASN A 113 -0.84 10.49 -3.93
CA ASN A 113 -0.06 11.62 -3.42
C ASN A 113 -0.79 12.39 -2.30
N THR A 114 -2.11 12.50 -2.39
CA THR A 114 -2.94 13.17 -1.38
C THR A 114 -3.08 12.29 -0.15
N ILE A 115 -3.24 10.97 -0.32
CA ILE A 115 -3.24 10.01 0.79
C ILE A 115 -1.89 10.05 1.53
N TYR A 116 -0.75 10.01 0.82
CA TYR A 116 0.57 10.14 1.43
C TYR A 116 0.72 11.44 2.24
N ARG A 117 0.30 12.58 1.67
CA ARG A 117 0.32 13.87 2.37
C ARG A 117 -0.50 13.82 3.66
N ALA A 118 -1.67 13.18 3.66
CA ALA A 118 -2.49 13.02 4.86
C ALA A 118 -1.83 12.12 5.91
N ILE A 119 -1.23 11.00 5.49
CA ILE A 119 -0.47 10.10 6.39
C ILE A 119 0.68 10.87 7.05
N TYR A 120 1.49 11.61 6.29
CA TYR A 120 2.63 12.36 6.85
C TYR A 120 2.23 13.55 7.72
N ARG A 121 1.04 14.14 7.49
CA ARG A 121 0.48 15.16 8.40
C ARG A 121 -0.07 14.56 9.69
N GLY A 122 -0.30 13.25 9.72
CA GLY A 122 -0.88 12.56 10.87
C GLY A 122 -2.41 12.57 10.88
N ASP A 123 -3.07 12.80 9.74
CA ASP A 123 -4.54 12.87 9.65
C ASP A 123 -5.20 11.56 10.10
N PHE A 124 -4.50 10.41 9.97
CA PHE A 124 -4.97 9.08 10.37
C PHE A 124 -4.42 8.59 11.71
N ASN A 125 -3.75 9.45 12.48
CA ASN A 125 -3.19 9.06 13.77
C ASN A 125 -4.28 8.89 14.83
N GLU A 126 -4.13 7.90 15.69
CA GLU A 126 -4.93 7.79 16.90
C GLU A 126 -4.64 8.97 17.84
N THR A 127 -5.64 9.38 18.62
CA THR A 127 -5.50 10.44 19.63
C THR A 127 -4.67 9.94 20.82
N GLY A 128 -3.79 10.78 21.38
CA GLY A 128 -3.03 10.42 22.59
C GLY A 128 -1.69 9.72 22.35
N LEU A 129 -1.12 9.82 21.15
CA LEU A 129 0.21 9.25 20.86
C LEU A 129 1.30 9.87 21.75
N SER A 130 2.05 9.01 22.44
CA SER A 130 3.22 9.41 23.22
C SER A 130 4.34 9.99 22.35
N HIS A 131 5.20 10.81 22.96
CA HIS A 131 6.33 11.42 22.27
C HIS A 131 7.23 10.36 21.61
N GLY A 132 7.47 10.48 20.30
CA GLY A 132 8.24 9.50 19.51
C GLY A 132 7.42 8.41 18.80
N ASN A 133 6.10 8.35 19.02
CA ASN A 133 5.23 7.50 18.22
C ASN A 133 4.98 8.14 16.84
N ARG A 134 5.39 7.44 15.78
CA ARG A 134 5.26 7.93 14.39
C ARG A 134 3.86 7.70 13.81
N GLY A 135 2.92 7.20 14.61
CA GLY A 135 1.52 7.02 14.25
C GLY A 135 1.31 6.14 13.01
N ALA A 136 0.35 6.52 12.19
CA ALA A 136 -0.07 5.82 10.99
C ALA A 136 1.06 5.66 9.94
N VAL A 137 2.08 6.53 9.96
CA VAL A 137 3.26 6.43 9.08
C VAL A 137 3.99 5.08 9.24
N ARG A 138 3.97 4.46 10.42
CA ARG A 138 4.61 3.14 10.64
C ARG A 138 3.92 2.00 9.89
N LYS A 139 2.68 2.19 9.47
CA LYS A 139 1.90 1.22 8.69
C LYS A 139 2.29 1.26 7.20
N LEU A 140 3.00 2.29 6.74
CA LEU A 140 3.58 2.31 5.39
C LEU A 140 4.70 1.26 5.27
N ARG A 141 4.77 0.65 4.09
CA ARG A 141 5.82 -0.32 3.71
C ARG A 141 7.14 0.40 3.40
N HIS A 142 7.80 0.96 4.42
CA HIS A 142 9.16 1.48 4.30
C HIS A 142 10.12 0.64 5.13
N ARG A 143 10.64 -0.43 4.53
CA ARG A 143 11.79 -1.16 5.06
C ARG A 143 12.75 -1.43 3.91
N GLY A 144 13.80 -0.62 3.82
CA GLY A 144 14.95 -0.96 2.99
C GLY A 144 15.53 -2.29 3.48
N LYS A 145 15.89 -3.18 2.54
CA LYS A 145 16.58 -4.41 2.89
C LYS A 145 18.04 -4.06 3.19
N THR A 146 18.51 -4.41 4.38
CA THR A 146 19.95 -4.57 4.60
C THR A 146 20.44 -5.72 3.73
N ARG A 147 21.41 -5.45 2.85
CA ARG A 147 22.05 -6.49 2.06
C ARG A 147 22.94 -7.32 2.98
N HIS A 148 22.75 -8.63 2.99
CA HIS A 148 23.70 -9.53 3.61
C HIS A 148 24.99 -9.60 2.77
N THR A 149 26.14 -9.68 3.44
CA THR A 149 27.44 -9.93 2.83
C THR A 149 27.49 -11.32 2.19
N LYS A 150 28.17 -11.42 1.03
CA LYS A 150 28.42 -12.70 0.34
C LYS A 150 29.35 -13.57 1.18
N GLY A 151 29.07 -14.87 1.28
CA GLY A 151 29.97 -15.84 1.94
C GLY A 151 29.32 -17.01 2.68
N HIS A 152 27.99 -17.14 2.69
CA HIS A 152 27.35 -18.29 3.33
C HIS A 152 27.52 -19.55 2.47
N ILE A 153 28.39 -20.46 2.93
CA ILE A 153 28.49 -21.82 2.38
C ILE A 153 27.36 -22.65 2.99
N GLU A 154 26.46 -23.14 2.14
CA GLU A 154 25.31 -23.94 2.55
C GLU A 154 25.74 -25.34 3.00
N ARG A 155 25.68 -25.60 4.32
CA ARG A 155 26.07 -26.88 4.94
C ARG A 155 24.90 -27.82 5.22
N ARG A 156 23.68 -27.49 4.78
CA ARG A 156 22.48 -28.30 5.03
C ARG A 156 22.41 -29.43 3.99
N GLY A 157 22.08 -30.64 4.44
CA GLY A 157 21.92 -31.80 3.55
C GLY A 157 20.92 -31.54 2.40
N LYS A 158 21.19 -32.12 1.23
CA LYS A 158 20.41 -31.96 0.00
C LYS A 158 19.12 -32.78 0.09
N ILE A 159 17.99 -32.20 -0.32
CA ILE A 159 16.78 -32.97 -0.60
C ILE A 159 16.96 -33.70 -1.93
N GLN A 160 16.37 -34.89 -2.06
CA GLN A 160 16.12 -35.46 -3.38
C GLN A 160 14.98 -34.66 -4.01
N ILE A 161 15.12 -34.29 -5.28
CA ILE A 161 14.09 -33.57 -6.04
C ILE A 161 13.54 -34.53 -7.10
N SER A 162 12.23 -34.47 -7.35
CA SER A 162 11.59 -35.25 -8.41
C SER A 162 11.87 -34.65 -9.78
N ASN A 163 11.42 -33.41 -10.01
CA ASN A 163 11.55 -32.70 -11.28
C ASN A 163 12.28 -31.36 -11.10
N THR A 164 13.03 -30.97 -12.13
CA THR A 164 13.72 -29.69 -12.22
C THR A 164 12.78 -28.59 -12.71
N ILE A 165 13.08 -27.33 -12.39
CA ILE A 165 12.26 -26.20 -12.83
C ILE A 165 12.15 -26.08 -14.36
N HIS A 166 13.10 -26.65 -15.11
CA HIS A 166 13.14 -26.62 -16.57
C HIS A 166 12.16 -27.60 -17.23
N GLU A 167 11.67 -28.58 -16.47
CA GLU A 167 10.65 -29.54 -16.93
C GLU A 167 9.23 -29.04 -16.63
N ARG A 168 9.10 -27.89 -15.96
CA ARG A 168 7.81 -27.31 -15.61
C ARG A 168 7.08 -26.86 -16.88
N PRO A 169 5.73 -27.02 -16.96
CA PRO A 169 4.97 -26.51 -18.10
C PRO A 169 5.22 -25.02 -18.37
N LEU A 170 5.37 -24.65 -19.64
CA LEU A 170 5.59 -23.26 -20.06
C LEU A 170 4.50 -22.31 -19.56
N ALA A 171 3.25 -22.79 -19.47
CA ALA A 171 2.12 -22.02 -18.96
C ALA A 171 2.33 -21.53 -17.50
N ALA A 172 3.13 -22.25 -16.69
CA ALA A 172 3.54 -21.83 -15.35
C ALA A 172 4.60 -20.72 -15.40
N ASP A 173 5.54 -20.80 -16.33
CA ASP A 173 6.63 -19.84 -16.50
C ASP A 173 6.12 -18.52 -17.04
N ASP A 174 5.33 -18.60 -18.11
CA ASP A 174 4.70 -17.47 -18.80
C ASP A 174 3.49 -16.91 -18.05
N ARG A 175 3.02 -17.64 -17.02
CA ARG A 175 1.89 -17.25 -16.18
C ARG A 175 0.64 -17.03 -17.03
N THR A 176 0.27 -18.02 -17.82
CA THR A 176 -0.84 -17.91 -18.78
C THR A 176 -2.12 -18.59 -18.31
N GLU A 177 -2.05 -19.39 -17.24
CA GLU A 177 -3.21 -20.10 -16.71
C GLU A 177 -3.16 -20.32 -15.19
N ILE A 178 -4.34 -20.57 -14.62
CA ILE A 178 -4.51 -20.98 -13.23
C ILE A 178 -4.03 -22.42 -13.05
N GLY A 179 -3.45 -22.70 -11.89
CA GLY A 179 -3.15 -24.05 -11.42
C GLY A 179 -1.67 -24.29 -11.16
N HIS A 180 -0.82 -23.29 -11.35
CA HIS A 180 0.62 -23.41 -11.12
C HIS A 180 1.00 -22.66 -9.86
N TRP A 181 1.25 -23.40 -8.77
CA TRP A 181 1.40 -22.82 -7.44
C TRP A 181 2.86 -22.76 -7.02
N GLU A 182 3.30 -21.63 -6.49
CA GLU A 182 4.55 -21.59 -5.71
C GLU A 182 4.25 -21.89 -4.25
N LEU A 183 5.03 -22.75 -3.61
CA LEU A 183 4.89 -23.16 -2.21
C LEU A 183 6.05 -22.62 -1.37
N ASP A 184 5.78 -22.03 -0.20
CA ASP A 184 6.81 -21.57 0.74
C ASP A 184 6.37 -21.74 2.20
N THR A 185 7.33 -21.63 3.12
CA THR A 185 7.06 -21.52 4.55
C THR A 185 7.61 -20.25 5.16
N VAL A 186 6.76 -19.52 5.89
CA VAL A 186 7.10 -18.29 6.59
C VAL A 186 7.15 -18.55 8.09
N ALA A 187 8.37 -18.67 8.63
CA ALA A 187 8.58 -18.79 10.06
C ALA A 187 8.61 -17.43 10.76
N GLY A 188 8.11 -17.38 12.00
CA GLY A 188 8.35 -16.30 12.94
C GLY A 188 9.60 -16.62 13.77
N LYS A 189 9.40 -17.10 14.99
CA LYS A 189 10.49 -17.62 15.84
C LYS A 189 11.02 -18.96 15.30
N THR A 190 12.35 -19.06 15.16
CA THR A 190 13.02 -20.29 14.69
C THR A 190 12.65 -21.50 15.55
N GLY A 191 12.33 -22.62 14.91
CA GLY A 191 12.03 -23.90 15.58
C GLY A 191 10.59 -24.06 16.09
N LYS A 192 9.73 -23.08 15.84
CA LYS A 192 8.30 -23.10 16.20
C LYS A 192 7.39 -23.21 14.97
N ALA A 193 6.12 -22.87 15.14
CA ALA A 193 5.12 -22.87 14.08
C ALA A 193 5.53 -22.00 12.90
N CYS A 194 5.04 -22.38 11.72
CA CYS A 194 5.25 -21.65 10.48
C CYS A 194 3.98 -21.59 9.65
N ALA A 195 3.82 -20.50 8.89
CA ALA A 195 2.78 -20.40 7.88
C ALA A 195 3.24 -21.16 6.63
N VAL A 196 2.40 -22.05 6.11
CA VAL A 196 2.57 -22.67 4.80
C VAL A 196 1.74 -21.85 3.81
N ILE A 197 2.36 -21.37 2.75
CA ILE A 197 1.72 -20.48 1.76
C ILE A 197 1.84 -21.10 0.39
N MET A 198 0.71 -21.20 -0.31
CA MET A 198 0.64 -21.55 -1.71
C MET A 198 0.12 -20.35 -2.48
N VAL A 199 0.78 -19.95 -3.57
CA VAL A 199 0.37 -18.81 -4.40
C VAL A 199 0.31 -19.20 -5.86
N ASP A 200 -0.84 -19.00 -6.50
CA ASP A 200 -1.01 -19.23 -7.93
C ASP A 200 -0.19 -18.21 -8.76
N ARG A 201 0.56 -18.72 -9.74
CA ARG A 201 1.48 -17.95 -10.57
C ARG A 201 0.79 -17.14 -11.65
N TYR A 202 -0.51 -17.28 -11.90
CA TYR A 202 -1.28 -16.43 -12.81
C TYR A 202 -2.10 -15.38 -12.06
N SER A 203 -3.00 -15.79 -11.18
CA SER A 203 -3.93 -14.93 -10.45
C SER A 203 -3.33 -14.29 -9.19
N ARG A 204 -2.20 -14.81 -8.68
CA ARG A 204 -1.62 -14.44 -7.36
C ARG A 204 -2.50 -14.85 -6.18
N PHE A 205 -3.53 -15.66 -6.40
CA PHE A 205 -4.40 -16.12 -5.32
C PHE A 205 -3.60 -16.97 -4.35
N CYS A 206 -3.74 -16.71 -3.07
CA CYS A 206 -2.99 -17.38 -2.03
C CYS A 206 -3.87 -18.19 -1.10
N LEU A 207 -3.38 -19.36 -0.74
CA LEU A 207 -3.88 -20.17 0.36
C LEU A 207 -2.82 -20.18 1.46
N ILE A 208 -3.27 -20.05 2.71
CA ILE A 208 -2.38 -20.01 3.87
C ILE A 208 -2.90 -20.99 4.93
N GLY A 209 -2.01 -21.81 5.46
CA GLY A 209 -2.26 -22.68 6.61
C GLY A 209 -1.16 -22.55 7.67
N LYS A 210 -1.43 -23.07 8.87
CA LYS A 210 -0.46 -23.12 9.97
C LYS A 210 0.05 -24.54 10.16
N ALA A 211 1.37 -24.74 10.11
CA ALA A 211 2.02 -25.95 10.62
C ALA A 211 2.61 -25.65 12.01
N ASP A 212 2.42 -26.57 12.97
CA ASP A 212 2.87 -26.36 14.36
C ASP A 212 4.39 -26.31 14.50
N LYS A 213 5.11 -26.93 13.55
CA LYS A 213 6.56 -26.87 13.38
C LYS A 213 6.90 -26.89 11.90
N LYS A 214 8.03 -26.26 11.58
CA LYS A 214 8.65 -26.32 10.25
C LYS A 214 9.34 -27.68 10.02
N LYS A 215 8.56 -28.76 9.97
CA LYS A 215 8.99 -30.14 9.72
C LYS A 215 8.23 -30.71 8.51
N SER A 216 8.86 -31.64 7.78
CA SER A 216 8.29 -32.14 6.52
C SER A 216 6.94 -32.81 6.66
N ALA A 217 6.72 -33.62 7.70
CA ALA A 217 5.42 -34.27 7.95
C ALA A 217 4.31 -33.25 8.20
N GLU A 218 4.57 -32.27 9.05
CA GLU A 218 3.58 -31.25 9.42
C GLU A 218 3.29 -30.31 8.25
N VAL A 219 4.31 -29.92 7.48
CA VAL A 219 4.13 -29.10 6.28
C VAL A 219 3.37 -29.87 5.20
N ALA A 220 3.66 -31.15 4.97
CA ALA A 220 2.96 -31.96 3.98
C ALA A 220 1.47 -32.11 4.29
N GLN A 221 1.10 -32.33 5.55
CA GLN A 221 -0.31 -32.36 5.98
C GLN A 221 -1.04 -31.05 5.66
N ILE A 222 -0.39 -29.91 5.89
CA ILE A 222 -0.97 -28.62 5.55
C ILE A 222 -1.07 -28.42 4.04
N VAL A 223 -0.07 -28.83 3.26
CA VAL A 223 -0.15 -28.77 1.78
C VAL A 223 -1.35 -29.58 1.28
N LEU A 224 -1.52 -30.83 1.73
CA LEU A 224 -2.68 -31.66 1.39
C LEU A 224 -4.01 -31.00 1.78
N ALA A 225 -4.08 -30.43 2.98
CA ALA A 225 -5.27 -29.74 3.45
C ALA A 225 -5.58 -28.47 2.64
N LEU A 226 -4.58 -27.78 2.10
CA LEU A 226 -4.77 -26.60 1.25
C LEU A 226 -5.16 -27.01 -0.17
N THR A 227 -4.53 -28.03 -0.76
CA THR A 227 -4.90 -28.52 -2.10
C THR A 227 -6.30 -29.09 -2.12
N ALA A 228 -6.74 -29.76 -1.05
CA ALA A 228 -8.09 -30.30 -0.92
C ALA A 228 -9.21 -29.22 -0.87
N LYS A 229 -8.87 -27.94 -0.63
CA LYS A 229 -9.85 -26.83 -0.69
C LYS A 229 -10.21 -26.42 -2.11
N LEU A 230 -9.46 -26.89 -3.09
CA LEU A 230 -9.62 -26.54 -4.49
C LEU A 230 -10.02 -27.77 -5.30
N PRO A 231 -10.81 -27.61 -6.38
CA PRO A 231 -10.95 -28.64 -7.39
C PRO A 231 -9.57 -29.05 -7.91
N ILE A 232 -9.34 -30.35 -8.11
CA ILE A 232 -8.03 -30.88 -8.53
C ILE A 232 -7.51 -30.24 -9.83
N LYS A 233 -8.42 -29.88 -10.74
CA LYS A 233 -8.12 -29.17 -12.00
C LYS A 233 -7.46 -27.80 -11.78
N ASP A 234 -7.64 -27.20 -10.60
CA ASP A 234 -7.13 -25.88 -10.23
C ASP A 234 -5.78 -25.99 -9.49
N VAL A 235 -5.21 -27.20 -9.37
CA VAL A 235 -3.86 -27.45 -8.83
C VAL A 235 -3.11 -28.41 -9.76
N LYS A 236 -2.48 -27.85 -10.79
CA LYS A 236 -1.73 -28.58 -11.83
C LYS A 236 -0.32 -28.93 -11.41
N THR A 237 0.41 -27.96 -10.84
CA THR A 237 1.82 -28.15 -10.44
C THR A 237 2.14 -27.34 -9.19
N ILE A 238 3.07 -27.83 -8.38
CA ILE A 238 3.60 -27.10 -7.22
C ILE A 238 5.10 -26.86 -7.40
N THR A 239 5.56 -25.66 -7.05
CA THR A 239 6.97 -25.28 -7.09
C THR A 239 7.40 -24.82 -5.70
N PRO A 240 7.99 -25.68 -4.87
CA PRO A 240 8.63 -25.31 -3.59
C PRO A 240 10.07 -24.81 -3.79
N ASP A 241 10.73 -24.37 -2.72
CA ASP A 241 12.18 -24.20 -2.73
C ASP A 241 12.85 -25.54 -2.39
N ARG A 242 14.19 -25.56 -2.26
CA ARG A 242 14.92 -26.78 -1.88
C ARG A 242 14.98 -27.01 -0.35
N GLY A 243 14.02 -26.46 0.39
CA GLY A 243 13.90 -26.59 1.84
C GLY A 243 13.58 -28.02 2.28
N LYS A 244 14.16 -28.42 3.42
CA LYS A 244 13.95 -29.77 3.99
C LYS A 244 12.51 -30.00 4.45
N GLU A 245 11.77 -28.94 4.72
CA GLU A 245 10.34 -28.98 5.00
C GLU A 245 9.52 -29.53 3.81
N PHE A 246 10.06 -29.56 2.59
CA PHE A 246 9.39 -30.09 1.40
C PHE A 246 9.88 -31.49 1.01
N ALA A 247 10.61 -32.18 1.89
CA ALA A 247 11.16 -33.51 1.61
C ALA A 247 10.10 -34.59 1.33
N LYS A 248 8.85 -34.39 1.74
CA LYS A 248 7.71 -35.32 1.53
C LYS A 248 6.89 -35.01 0.26
N HIS A 249 7.41 -34.23 -0.68
CA HIS A 249 6.73 -33.91 -1.94
C HIS A 249 6.36 -35.16 -2.77
N VAL A 250 7.18 -36.22 -2.71
CA VAL A 250 6.88 -37.50 -3.38
C VAL A 250 5.60 -38.12 -2.84
N GLU A 251 5.45 -38.19 -1.52
CA GLU A 251 4.23 -38.71 -0.87
C GLU A 251 2.98 -37.90 -1.29
N ILE A 252 3.10 -36.57 -1.38
CA ILE A 252 2.00 -35.71 -1.86
C ILE A 252 1.68 -35.99 -3.33
N THR A 253 2.71 -36.20 -4.17
CA THR A 253 2.55 -36.53 -5.58
C THR A 253 1.83 -37.87 -5.75
N GLU A 254 2.21 -38.89 -4.96
CA GLU A 254 1.57 -40.21 -4.98
C GLU A 254 0.10 -40.15 -4.54
N GLU A 255 -0.23 -39.31 -3.56
CA GLU A 255 -1.60 -39.16 -3.03
C GLU A 255 -2.51 -38.33 -3.97
N THR A 256 -1.96 -37.31 -4.64
CA THR A 256 -2.76 -36.30 -5.35
C THR A 256 -2.57 -36.30 -6.88
N GLY A 257 -1.50 -36.91 -7.39
CA GLY A 257 -1.06 -36.79 -8.78
C GLY A 257 -0.46 -35.43 -9.15
N ILE A 258 -0.24 -34.53 -8.18
CA ILE A 258 0.28 -33.18 -8.43
C ILE A 258 1.80 -33.21 -8.50
N GLU A 259 2.35 -32.80 -9.65
CA GLU A 259 3.80 -32.78 -9.86
C GLU A 259 4.50 -31.60 -9.18
N PHE A 260 5.67 -31.88 -8.61
CA PHE A 260 6.54 -30.91 -7.95
C PHE A 260 7.76 -30.58 -8.80
N TYR A 261 8.07 -29.28 -8.93
CA TYR A 261 9.22 -28.78 -9.69
C TYR A 261 10.11 -27.89 -8.82
N PHE A 262 11.42 -28.12 -8.83
CA PHE A 262 12.35 -27.43 -7.93
C PHE A 262 13.29 -26.47 -8.68
N PRO A 263 13.48 -25.22 -8.19
CA PRO A 263 14.39 -24.24 -8.79
C PRO A 263 15.83 -24.72 -8.75
N ASP A 264 16.71 -24.09 -9.52
CA ASP A 264 18.15 -24.32 -9.44
C ASP A 264 18.73 -23.89 -8.08
N PRO A 265 19.86 -24.49 -7.65
CA PRO A 265 20.57 -23.99 -6.49
C PRO A 265 20.91 -22.51 -6.63
N HIS A 266 20.73 -21.74 -5.57
CA HIS A 266 21.04 -20.31 -5.54
C HIS A 266 20.29 -19.45 -6.57
N ALA A 267 19.13 -19.90 -7.07
CA ALA A 267 18.31 -19.18 -8.04
C ALA A 267 16.94 -18.71 -7.47
N PRO A 268 16.90 -17.87 -6.41
CA PRO A 268 15.65 -17.43 -5.80
C PRO A 268 14.73 -16.66 -6.76
N TRP A 269 15.28 -16.03 -7.81
CA TRP A 269 14.49 -15.28 -8.80
C TRP A 269 13.52 -16.15 -9.61
N GLN A 270 13.73 -17.48 -9.67
CA GLN A 270 12.81 -18.43 -10.31
C GLN A 270 11.48 -18.58 -9.54
N ARG A 271 11.40 -18.04 -8.31
CA ARG A 271 10.24 -18.03 -7.40
C ARG A 271 9.86 -16.62 -6.92
N GLY A 272 9.87 -15.66 -7.84
CA GLY A 272 9.61 -14.26 -7.49
C GLY A 272 8.22 -13.96 -6.91
N THR A 273 7.23 -14.84 -7.12
CA THR A 273 5.86 -14.61 -6.63
C THR A 273 5.77 -14.78 -5.12
N ASN A 274 6.35 -15.86 -4.58
CA ASN A 274 6.36 -16.11 -3.15
C ASN A 274 7.15 -15.06 -2.37
N GLU A 275 8.28 -14.57 -2.88
CA GLU A 275 9.02 -13.52 -2.19
C GLU A 275 8.15 -12.26 -1.98
N ASN A 276 7.42 -11.85 -3.02
CA ASN A 276 6.52 -10.71 -2.92
C ASN A 276 5.35 -10.97 -1.95
N THR A 277 4.70 -12.12 -2.04
CA THR A 277 3.57 -12.48 -1.17
C THR A 277 3.99 -12.64 0.29
N ASN A 278 5.13 -13.28 0.55
CA ASN A 278 5.69 -13.38 1.90
C ASN A 278 5.97 -12.01 2.51
N ASN A 279 6.49 -11.07 1.71
CA ASN A 279 6.71 -9.70 2.16
C ASN A 279 5.41 -8.94 2.50
N LEU A 280 4.29 -9.27 1.85
CA LEU A 280 2.97 -8.75 2.24
C LEU A 280 2.47 -9.42 3.51
N LEU A 281 2.59 -10.74 3.63
CA LEU A 281 2.18 -11.47 4.84
C LEU A 281 2.90 -10.97 6.11
N ARG A 282 4.12 -10.44 5.99
CA ARG A 282 4.85 -9.85 7.13
C ARG A 282 4.18 -8.61 7.75
N GLU A 283 3.18 -8.03 7.11
CA GLU A 283 2.32 -6.99 7.73
C GLU A 283 1.44 -7.57 8.83
N TYR A 284 1.08 -8.86 8.71
CA TYR A 284 0.25 -9.62 9.66
C TYR A 284 1.09 -10.51 10.57
N LEU A 285 2.19 -11.09 10.05
CA LEU A 285 3.08 -12.02 10.75
C LEU A 285 4.55 -11.52 10.79
N PRO A 286 4.87 -10.54 11.66
CA PRO A 286 6.22 -10.05 11.89
C PRO A 286 7.26 -11.16 12.16
N LYS A 287 8.51 -10.97 11.70
CA LYS A 287 9.59 -11.98 11.78
C LYS A 287 9.88 -12.54 13.17
N SER A 288 9.69 -11.76 14.23
CA SER A 288 10.01 -12.18 15.61
C SER A 288 8.78 -12.63 16.41
N GLN A 289 7.59 -12.57 15.80
CA GLN A 289 6.37 -12.99 16.47
C GLN A 289 6.30 -14.51 16.50
N ASP A 290 6.00 -15.05 17.67
CA ASP A 290 5.61 -16.44 17.79
C ASP A 290 4.19 -16.61 17.27
N MET A 291 3.98 -17.61 16.41
CA MET A 291 2.68 -17.87 15.80
C MET A 291 2.05 -19.18 16.27
N SER A 292 2.66 -19.84 17.27
CA SER A 292 2.12 -21.06 17.87
C SER A 292 0.71 -20.85 18.41
N ASP A 293 0.48 -19.74 19.12
CA ASP A 293 -0.80 -19.42 19.76
C ASP A 293 -1.81 -18.75 18.81
N ILE A 294 -1.42 -18.49 17.55
CA ILE A 294 -2.34 -17.91 16.56
C ILE A 294 -3.29 -19.02 16.08
N PRO A 295 -4.63 -18.84 16.17
CA PRO A 295 -5.60 -19.82 15.70
C PRO A 295 -5.55 -20.02 14.18
N ALA A 296 -5.91 -21.21 13.70
CA ALA A 296 -5.94 -21.49 12.26
C ALA A 296 -6.87 -20.56 11.45
N PRO A 297 -8.05 -20.14 11.93
CA PRO A 297 -8.92 -19.18 11.22
C PRO A 297 -8.24 -17.85 10.90
N GLU A 298 -7.30 -17.39 11.74
CA GLU A 298 -6.57 -16.14 11.51
C GLU A 298 -5.72 -16.19 10.22
N PHE A 299 -5.17 -17.37 9.89
CA PHE A 299 -4.41 -17.55 8.65
C PHE A 299 -5.31 -17.50 7.41
N ALA A 300 -6.56 -17.96 7.54
CA ALA A 300 -7.56 -17.81 6.49
C ALA A 300 -7.93 -16.33 6.29
N GLU A 301 -8.02 -15.55 7.38
CA GLU A 301 -8.24 -14.10 7.31
C GLU A 301 -7.07 -13.40 6.63
N TYR A 302 -5.83 -13.76 6.94
CA TYR A 302 -4.66 -13.22 6.23
C TYR A 302 -4.69 -13.55 4.73
N ALA A 303 -5.08 -14.78 4.37
CA ALA A 303 -5.25 -15.17 2.98
C ALA A 303 -6.36 -14.33 2.31
N HIS A 304 -7.50 -14.15 2.99
CA HIS A 304 -8.61 -13.34 2.52
C HIS A 304 -8.17 -11.90 2.21
N LYS A 305 -7.51 -11.22 3.16
CA LYS A 305 -6.99 -9.86 2.96
C LYS A 305 -6.00 -9.75 1.81
N LEU A 306 -5.13 -10.74 1.63
CA LEU A 306 -4.20 -10.77 0.50
C LEU A 306 -4.91 -11.03 -0.84
N ASN A 307 -5.99 -11.81 -0.82
CA ASN A 307 -6.80 -12.16 -1.99
C ASN A 307 -7.80 -11.08 -2.38
N THR A 308 -8.19 -10.18 -1.46
CA THR A 308 -9.01 -8.99 -1.73
C THR A 308 -8.17 -7.73 -1.93
N ARG A 309 -6.86 -7.77 -1.70
CA ARG A 309 -5.97 -6.64 -2.01
C ARG A 309 -5.73 -6.50 -3.52
N PRO A 310 -6.03 -5.34 -4.13
CA PRO A 310 -5.85 -5.13 -5.57
C PRO A 310 -4.37 -5.15 -5.94
N LYS A 311 -4.04 -5.70 -7.12
CA LYS A 311 -2.65 -5.80 -7.58
C LYS A 311 -2.43 -5.11 -8.92
N LYS A 312 -1.39 -4.28 -8.98
CA LYS A 312 -0.97 -3.58 -10.22
C LYS A 312 -0.76 -4.55 -11.39
N CYS A 313 -0.13 -5.70 -11.14
CA CYS A 313 0.14 -6.71 -12.18
C CYS A 313 -1.13 -7.40 -12.71
N LEU A 314 -2.28 -7.25 -12.06
CA LEU A 314 -3.58 -7.78 -12.49
C LEU A 314 -4.48 -6.67 -13.06
N GLY A 315 -3.93 -5.48 -13.32
CA GLY A 315 -4.71 -4.31 -13.75
C GLY A 315 -5.60 -3.75 -12.65
N TRP A 316 -5.15 -3.84 -11.39
CA TRP A 316 -5.88 -3.40 -10.18
C TRP A 316 -7.10 -4.23 -9.78
N ARG A 317 -7.29 -5.37 -10.45
CA ARG A 317 -8.12 -6.47 -9.94
C ARG A 317 -7.43 -7.16 -8.76
N THR A 318 -8.22 -7.83 -7.94
CA THR A 318 -7.74 -8.65 -6.83
C THR A 318 -7.41 -10.07 -7.31
N PRO A 319 -6.58 -10.81 -6.57
CA PRO A 319 -6.38 -12.23 -6.84
C PRO A 319 -7.66 -13.05 -6.83
N TYR A 320 -8.59 -12.73 -5.94
CA TYR A 320 -9.89 -13.40 -5.85
C TYR A 320 -10.68 -13.23 -7.15
N GLU A 321 -10.80 -12.00 -7.64
CA GLU A 321 -11.50 -11.68 -8.90
C GLU A 321 -10.90 -12.45 -10.08
N VAL A 322 -9.56 -12.52 -10.17
CA VAL A 322 -8.89 -13.21 -11.28
C VAL A 322 -9.01 -14.73 -11.15
N PHE A 323 -8.96 -15.28 -9.94
CA PHE A 323 -9.01 -16.73 -9.72
C PHE A 323 -10.41 -17.31 -9.92
N TYR A 324 -11.43 -16.66 -9.36
CA TYR A 324 -12.83 -17.11 -9.47
C TYR A 324 -13.55 -16.52 -10.70
N ASN A 325 -12.89 -15.63 -11.45
CA ASN A 325 -13.49 -14.89 -12.56
C ASN A 325 -14.75 -14.13 -12.15
N GLU A 326 -14.68 -13.49 -10.98
CA GLU A 326 -15.76 -12.70 -10.39
C GLU A 326 -15.38 -11.21 -10.36
N THR A 327 -16.37 -10.34 -10.26
CA THR A 327 -16.17 -8.90 -10.07
C THR A 327 -16.60 -8.55 -8.65
N LEU A 328 -15.70 -7.91 -7.89
CA LEU A 328 -15.98 -7.45 -6.55
C LEU A 328 -16.14 -5.93 -6.53
N HIS A 329 -17.07 -5.45 -5.71
CA HIS A 329 -17.21 -4.05 -5.35
C HIS A 329 -16.73 -3.89 -3.92
N LEU A 330 -15.46 -3.50 -3.78
CA LEU A 330 -14.79 -3.42 -2.49
C LEU A 330 -14.96 -2.05 -1.86
N ILE A 331 -15.18 -0.97 -2.64
CA ILE A 331 -15.23 0.41 -2.13
C ILE A 331 -16.59 1.08 -2.29
#